data_AF-A0A6J6VE22-F1
#
_entry.id   AF-A0A6J6VE22-F1
#
_cell.length_a   1.000
_cell.length_b   1.000
_cell.length_c   1.000
_cell.angle_alpha   90.00
_cell.angle_beta   90.00
_cell.angle_gamma   90.00
#
_symmetry.space_group_name_H-M   'P 1'
#
loop_
_entity.id
_entity.type
_entity.pdbx_description
1 polymer ?
#
loop_
_entity_poly.entity_id
_entity_poly.type
_entity_poly.pdbx_seq_one_letter_code
_entity_poly.pdbx_strand_id
1 'polypeptide(L)'
;MYGFRDILVLKIVKRLLDAGISLQNIRTAVTHLRSRGVTELESITLMSDGASIYECASADEIVDLLQGGQGVFGIAVGKVWHEVEGSLATLQGEINGEIVHAAGGESNDELSLRRKAKGA
;
A
#
# COMPACT_ATOMS: atom_id res chain seq x y z
N MET A 1 3.12 -2.31 17.71
CA MET A 1 3.48 -2.77 16.36
C MET A 1 2.52 -2.17 15.35
N TYR A 2 2.97 -1.94 14.12
CA TYR A 2 2.16 -1.43 13.01
C TYR A 2 1.52 -2.59 12.24
N GLY A 3 0.25 -2.47 11.89
CA GLY A 3 -0.46 -3.45 11.04
C GLY A 3 -0.39 -3.08 9.55
N PHE A 4 -0.91 -3.96 8.68
CA PHE A 4 -1.00 -3.72 7.23
C PHE A 4 -1.56 -2.34 6.88
N ARG A 5 -2.64 -1.96 7.57
CA ARG A 5 -3.31 -0.67 7.37
C ARG A 5 -2.40 0.52 7.68
N ASP A 6 -1.54 0.41 8.69
CA ASP A 6 -0.59 1.48 9.01
C ASP A 6 0.43 1.64 7.89
N ILE A 7 0.93 0.53 7.33
CA ILE A 7 1.85 0.53 6.19
C ILE A 7 1.19 1.13 4.95
N LEU A 8 -0.07 0.79 4.67
CA LEU A 8 -0.85 1.39 3.60
C LEU A 8 -0.95 2.91 3.76
N VAL A 9 -1.38 3.36 4.93
CA VAL A 9 -1.52 4.80 5.23
C VAL A 9 -0.17 5.51 5.10
N LEU A 10 0.92 4.92 5.59
CA LEU A 10 2.27 5.48 5.44
C LEU A 10 2.69 5.60 3.96
N LYS A 11 2.37 4.60 3.13
CA LYS A 11 2.68 4.67 1.69
C LYS A 11 1.86 5.76 0.99
N ILE A 12 0.61 5.99 1.40
CA ILE A 12 -0.21 7.10 0.89
C ILE A 12 0.36 8.45 1.34
N VAL A 13 0.72 8.59 2.63
CA VAL A 13 1.39 9.79 3.17
C VAL A 13 2.63 10.12 2.35
N LYS A 14 3.47 9.11 2.08
CA LYS A 14 4.68 9.28 1.28
C LYS A 14 4.37 9.76 -0.14
N ARG A 15 3.37 9.19 -0.82
CA ARG A 15 2.97 9.64 -2.16
C ARG A 15 2.43 11.07 -2.18
N LEU A 16 1.69 11.48 -1.15
CA LEU A 16 1.22 12.86 -1.02
C LEU A 16 2.39 13.83 -0.76
N LEU A 17 3.38 13.43 0.05
CA LEU A 17 4.60 14.22 0.27
C LEU A 17 5.41 14.37 -1.02
N ASP A 18 5.59 13.29 -1.79
CA ASP A 18 6.30 13.32 -3.07
C ASP A 18 5.61 14.23 -4.10
N ALA A 19 4.28 14.32 -4.03
CA ALA A 19 3.47 15.21 -4.87
C ALA A 19 3.50 16.69 -4.39
N GLY A 20 4.24 17.00 -3.32
CA GLY A 20 4.38 18.36 -2.79
C GLY A 20 3.18 18.85 -1.96
N ILE A 21 2.31 17.94 -1.52
CA ILE A 21 1.13 18.29 -0.72
C ILE A 21 1.55 18.67 0.70
N SER A 22 0.92 19.71 1.26
CA SER A 22 1.26 20.20 2.60
C SER A 22 0.99 19.15 3.69
N LEU A 23 1.86 19.10 4.71
CA LEU A 23 1.68 18.21 5.86
C LEU A 23 0.35 18.41 6.59
N GLN A 24 -0.18 19.64 6.59
CA GLN A 24 -1.48 19.95 7.17
C GLN A 24 -2.61 19.23 6.43
N ASN A 25 -2.62 19.31 5.10
CA ASN A 25 -3.61 18.61 4.27
C ASN A 25 -3.47 17.10 4.38
N ILE A 26 -2.23 16.60 4.38
CA ILE A 26 -1.95 15.18 4.56
C ILE A 26 -2.51 14.68 5.91
N ARG A 27 -2.30 15.42 7.00
CA ARG A 27 -2.81 15.05 8.33
C ARG A 27 -4.34 14.93 8.32
N THR A 28 -5.02 15.87 7.68
CA THR A 28 -6.47 15.84 7.52
C THR A 28 -6.90 14.61 6.73
N ALA A 29 -6.34 14.38 5.54
CA ALA A 29 -6.67 13.22 4.71
C ALA A 29 -6.42 11.88 5.42
N VAL A 30 -5.28 11.73 6.10
CA VAL A 30 -4.96 10.52 6.88
C VAL A 30 -5.98 10.28 7.99
N THR A 31 -6.46 11.33 8.65
CA THR A 31 -7.48 11.21 9.70
C THR A 31 -8.78 10.64 9.13
N HIS A 32 -9.19 11.10 7.95
CA HIS A 32 -10.36 10.58 7.23
C HIS A 32 -10.18 9.13 6.75
N LEU A 33 -9.01 8.79 6.19
CA LEU A 33 -8.72 7.39 5.80
C LEU A 33 -8.77 6.47 7.02
N ARG A 34 -8.30 6.95 8.17
CA ARG A 34 -8.27 6.19 9.42
C ARG A 34 -9.64 5.97 10.04
N SER A 35 -10.67 6.76 9.71
CA SER A 35 -12.03 6.53 10.19
C SER A 35 -12.83 5.54 9.33
N ARG A 36 -12.33 5.15 8.15
CA ARG A 36 -13.03 4.24 7.23
C ARG A 36 -12.69 2.76 7.41
N GLY A 37 -13.64 1.91 7.07
CA GLY A 37 -13.46 0.45 6.98
C GLY A 37 -12.50 0.05 5.87
N VAL A 38 -11.93 -1.15 5.98
CA VAL A 38 -10.93 -1.66 5.02
C VAL A 38 -11.50 -1.81 3.60
N THR A 39 -12.72 -2.34 3.48
CA THR A 39 -13.41 -2.53 2.20
C THR A 39 -13.76 -1.22 1.49
N GLU A 40 -14.05 -0.16 2.24
CA GLU A 40 -14.36 1.15 1.66
C GLU A 40 -13.13 1.84 1.06
N LEU A 41 -11.94 1.53 1.58
CA LEU A 41 -10.69 2.14 1.11
C LEU A 41 -10.31 1.70 -0.31
N GLU A 42 -10.70 0.50 -0.74
CA GLU A 42 -10.31 -0.02 -2.06
C GLU A 42 -10.96 0.75 -3.22
N SER A 43 -12.17 1.28 -3.03
CA SER A 43 -12.91 2.03 -4.05
C SER A 43 -12.56 3.52 -4.11
N ILE A 44 -11.72 4.02 -3.20
CA ILE A 44 -11.44 5.44 -3.07
C ILE A 44 -10.26 5.85 -3.95
N THR A 45 -10.39 7.02 -4.59
CA THR A 45 -9.27 7.76 -5.18
C THR A 45 -9.11 9.09 -4.47
N LEU A 46 -7.94 9.35 -3.90
CA LEU A 46 -7.60 10.66 -3.37
C LEU A 46 -7.13 11.56 -4.51
N MET A 47 -7.68 12.75 -4.62
CA MET A 47 -7.34 13.72 -5.65
C MET A 47 -6.86 15.01 -4.98
N SER A 48 -5.75 15.59 -5.45
CA SER A 48 -5.24 16.85 -4.87
C SER A 48 -4.78 17.82 -5.95
N ASP A 49 -5.10 19.10 -5.76
CA ASP A 49 -4.65 20.24 -6.56
C ASP A 49 -3.46 20.98 -5.90
N GLY A 50 -2.88 20.44 -4.82
CA GLY A 50 -1.85 21.10 -4.01
C GLY A 50 -2.39 21.87 -2.80
N ALA A 51 -3.59 22.45 -2.91
CA ALA A 51 -4.22 23.26 -1.86
C ALA A 51 -5.23 22.46 -1.03
N SER A 52 -5.91 21.50 -1.66
CA SER A 52 -6.95 20.67 -1.06
C SER A 52 -6.76 19.21 -1.44
N ILE A 53 -7.36 18.30 -0.65
CA ILE A 53 -7.45 16.88 -0.97
C ILE A 53 -8.94 16.51 -0.98
N TYR A 54 -9.36 15.89 -2.07
CA TYR A 54 -10.71 15.39 -2.30
C TYR A 54 -10.68 13.87 -2.28
N GLU A 55 -11.78 13.30 -1.82
CA GLU A 55 -12.00 11.87 -1.88
C GLU A 55 -13.05 11.62 -2.95
N CYS A 56 -12.66 10.92 -4.02
CA CYS A 56 -13.55 10.57 -5.11
C CYS A 56 -13.82 9.07 -5.10
N ALA A 57 -15.10 8.70 -5.09
CA ALA A 57 -15.54 7.30 -5.16
C ALA A 57 -16.08 6.92 -6.55
N SER A 58 -16.22 7.88 -7.45
CA SER A 58 -16.76 7.69 -8.79
C SER A 58 -15.96 8.43 -9.86
N ALA A 59 -16.09 8.00 -11.12
CA ALA A 59 -15.46 8.67 -12.26
C ALA A 59 -16.06 10.07 -12.50
N ASP A 60 -17.35 10.25 -12.23
CA ASP A 60 -18.03 11.53 -12.43
C ASP A 60 -17.48 12.60 -11.47
N GLU A 61 -17.26 12.26 -10.19
CA GLU A 61 -16.63 13.16 -9.22
C GLU A 61 -15.21 13.58 -9.64
N ILE A 62 -14.46 12.66 -10.25
CA ILE A 62 -13.11 12.94 -10.79
C ILE A 62 -13.22 13.90 -11.98
N VAL A 63 -14.18 13.68 -12.88
CA VAL A 63 -14.41 14.52 -14.06
C VAL A 63 -14.83 15.92 -13.64
N ASP A 64 -15.74 16.06 -12.68
CA ASP A 64 -16.19 17.35 -12.16
C ASP A 64 -15.03 18.17 -11.58
N LEU A 65 -14.12 17.50 -10.86
CA LEU A 65 -12.91 18.16 -10.34
C LEU A 65 -11.98 18.63 -11.46
N LEU A 66 -11.89 17.90 -12.58
CA LEU A 66 -11.04 18.24 -13.72
C LEU A 66 -11.64 19.34 -14.60
N GLN A 67 -12.96 19.49 -14.67
CA GLN A 67 -13.64 20.47 -15.51
C GLN A 67 -13.25 21.93 -15.18
N GLY A 68 -12.76 22.19 -13.96
CA GLY A 68 -12.23 23.51 -13.57
C GLY A 68 -10.92 23.92 -14.24
N GLY A 69 -10.29 23.05 -15.06
CA GLY A 69 -9.02 23.33 -15.75
C GLY A 69 -7.79 23.29 -14.85
N GLN A 70 -7.95 22.86 -13.60
CA GLN A 70 -6.88 22.70 -12.62
C GLN A 70 -6.11 21.39 -12.82
N GLY A 71 -4.79 21.43 -12.59
CA GLY A 71 -3.96 20.22 -12.55
C GLY A 71 -4.16 19.48 -11.23
N VAL A 72 -4.43 18.18 -11.31
CA VAL A 72 -4.67 17.35 -10.12
C VAL A 72 -3.78 16.11 -10.13
N PHE A 73 -3.36 15.71 -8.93
CA PHE A 73 -2.65 14.47 -8.66
C PHE A 73 -3.58 13.46 -8.00
N GLY A 74 -3.73 12.29 -8.62
CA GLY A 74 -4.60 11.22 -8.16
C GLY A 74 -3.85 10.03 -7.55
N ILE A 75 -4.31 9.55 -6.40
CA ILE A 75 -3.87 8.31 -5.76
C ILE A 75 -5.06 7.38 -5.62
N ALA A 76 -5.15 6.37 -6.50
CA ALA A 76 -6.10 5.28 -6.34
C ALA A 76 -5.69 4.40 -5.14
N VAL A 77 -6.46 4.46 -4.06
CA VAL A 77 -6.11 3.80 -2.79
C VAL A 77 -6.10 2.28 -2.95
N GLY A 78 -7.07 1.70 -3.65
CA GLY A 78 -7.08 0.26 -3.96
C GLY A 78 -5.85 -0.21 -4.74
N LYS A 79 -5.28 0.63 -5.62
CA LYS A 79 -4.01 0.29 -6.28
C LYS A 79 -2.85 0.25 -5.29
N VAL A 80 -2.78 1.22 -4.38
CA VAL A 80 -1.74 1.24 -3.32
C VAL A 80 -1.88 0.03 -2.40
N TRP A 81 -3.12 -0.38 -2.09
CA TRP A 81 -3.42 -1.58 -1.33
C TRP A 81 -2.74 -2.81 -1.93
N HIS A 82 -3.05 -3.15 -3.19
CA HIS A 82 -2.47 -4.31 -3.86
C HIS A 82 -0.95 -4.23 -4.02
N GLU A 83 -0.40 -3.02 -4.20
CA GLU A 83 1.06 -2.87 -4.22
C GLU A 83 1.68 -3.15 -2.84
N VAL A 84 1.05 -2.75 -1.74
CA VAL A 84 1.54 -3.03 -0.38
C VAL A 84 1.44 -4.52 -0.09
N GLU A 85 0.31 -5.14 -0.43
CA GLU A 85 0.10 -6.60 -0.33
C GLU A 85 1.18 -7.38 -1.08
N GLY A 86 1.42 -7.05 -2.35
CA GLY A 86 2.46 -7.70 -3.14
C GLY A 86 3.86 -7.47 -2.57
N SER A 87 4.16 -6.26 -2.09
CA SER A 87 5.47 -5.95 -1.49
C SER A 87 5.70 -6.76 -0.21
N LEU A 88 4.69 -6.81 0.68
CA LEU A 88 4.75 -7.55 1.94
C LEU A 88 4.84 -9.07 1.71
N ALA A 89 4.17 -9.60 0.68
CA ALA A 89 4.24 -11.02 0.34
C ALA A 89 5.65 -11.49 -0.07
N THR A 90 6.50 -10.58 -0.56
CA THR A 90 7.88 -10.89 -0.97
C THR A 90 8.92 -10.66 0.13
N LEU A 91 8.55 -9.96 1.21
CA LEU A 91 9.46 -9.65 2.29
C LEU A 91 9.68 -10.87 3.18
N GLN A 92 10.92 -11.02 3.66
CA GLN A 92 11.22 -12.00 4.70
C GLN A 92 10.66 -11.47 6.02
N GLY A 93 9.88 -12.30 6.70
CA GLY A 93 9.46 -12.05 8.07
C GLY A 93 10.55 -12.45 9.06
N GLU A 94 10.36 -12.05 10.31
CA GLU A 94 11.20 -12.48 11.42
C GLU A 94 10.29 -12.91 12.58
N ILE A 95 10.58 -14.06 13.18
CA ILE A 95 9.92 -14.53 14.39
C ILE A 95 11.02 -14.87 15.40
N ASN A 96 11.05 -14.14 16.52
CA ASN A 96 12.02 -14.35 17.62
C ASN A 96 13.50 -14.33 17.18
N GLY A 97 13.89 -13.46 16.23
CA GLY A 97 15.27 -13.41 15.73
C GLY A 97 15.56 -14.33 14.55
N GLU A 98 14.61 -15.20 14.17
CA GLU A 98 14.77 -16.11 13.03
C GLU A 98 14.02 -15.62 11.80
N ILE A 99 14.71 -15.62 10.66
CA ILE A 99 14.16 -15.20 9.38
C ILE A 99 13.20 -16.28 8.87
N VAL A 100 11.97 -15.90 8.57
CA VAL A 100 10.93 -16.74 7.98
C VAL A 100 10.51 -16.19 6.61
N HIS A 101 10.32 -17.05 5.62
CA HIS A 101 9.89 -16.63 4.29
C HIS A 101 8.36 -16.56 4.20
N ALA A 102 7.81 -15.42 3.77
CA ALA A 102 6.37 -15.16 3.75
C ALA A 102 5.56 -15.99 2.73
N ALA A 103 6.21 -16.64 1.74
CA ALA A 103 5.56 -17.61 0.85
C ALA A 103 6.55 -18.58 0.19
N GLY A 104 6.31 -19.89 0.32
CA GLY A 104 6.65 -20.88 -0.71
C GLY A 104 8.01 -21.60 -0.66
N GLY A 105 8.53 -21.96 0.52
CA GLY A 105 9.81 -22.67 0.61
C GLY A 105 9.92 -23.70 1.73
N GLU A 106 9.03 -24.69 1.77
CA GLU A 106 9.48 -26.01 2.24
C GLU A 106 10.51 -26.52 1.23
N SER A 107 11.79 -26.25 1.47
CA SER A 107 12.88 -27.04 0.87
C SER A 107 13.64 -27.77 1.96
N ASN A 108 12.91 -28.57 2.73
CA ASN A 108 13.51 -29.80 3.25
C ASN A 108 13.69 -30.75 2.05
N ASP A 109 14.63 -30.43 1.15
CA ASP A 109 15.01 -31.31 0.04
C ASP A 109 15.85 -32.48 0.58
N GLU A 110 15.15 -33.37 1.28
CA GLU A 110 15.66 -34.61 1.83
C GLU A 110 16.22 -35.52 0.71
N LEU A 111 15.72 -35.36 -0.52
CA LEU A 111 16.16 -36.10 -1.70
C LEU A 111 17.56 -35.68 -2.18
N SER A 112 17.89 -34.39 -2.14
CA SER A 112 19.24 -33.88 -2.41
C SER A 112 20.27 -34.36 -1.37
N LEU A 113 19.87 -34.45 -0.09
CA LEU A 113 20.71 -35.03 0.96
C LEU A 113 20.95 -36.54 0.72
N ARG A 114 19.91 -37.29 0.35
CA ARG A 114 20.02 -38.73 0.06
C ARG A 114 20.84 -39.04 -1.19
N ARG A 115 20.82 -38.17 -2.22
CA ARG A 115 21.65 -38.35 -3.43
C ARG A 115 23.15 -38.17 -3.14
N LYS A 116 23.51 -37.24 -2.25
CA LYS A 116 24.91 -37.08 -1.80
C LYS A 116 25.41 -38.29 -1.00
N ALA A 117 24.54 -38.94 -0.21
CA ALA A 117 24.92 -40.11 0.59
C ALA A 117 25.08 -41.42 -0.23
N LYS A 118 24.53 -41.48 -1.46
CA LYS A 118 24.64 -42.65 -2.35
C LYS A 118 25.70 -42.49 -3.46
N GLY A 119 26.41 -41.37 -3.49
CA GLY A 119 27.47 -41.08 -4.45
C GLY A 119 28.84 -41.06 -3.81
N ALA A 120 29.28 -42.20 -3.27
CA ALA A 120 30.67 -42.54 -2.93
C ALA A 120 30.85 -44.05 -3.09
#